data_AF-A0A966EET2-F1
#
_entry.id   AF-A0A966EET2-F1
#
_cell.length_a   1.000
_cell.length_b   1.000
_cell.length_c   1.000
_cell.angle_alpha   90.00
_cell.angle_beta   90.00
_cell.angle_gamma   90.00
#
_symmetry.space_group_name_H-M   'P 1'
#
loop_
_entity.id
_entity.type
_entity.pdbx_description
1 polymer ?
#
loop_
_entity_poly.entity_id
_entity_poly.type
_entity_poly.pdbx_seq_one_letter_code
_entity_poly.pdbx_strand_id
1 'polypeptide(L)'
;MCLLTRIFAGASALALAACASTPQTDAVLAMQIDGAPSVELTAVPFFPQTAYQCGPAALSTMLAAAGEDVAPDDLVSQVYLPGREGSLQFELMAAARLRGFVPYVLAPQLDSVLHEVRAGNPVLVLQNLGLDWHPQWHFAVVVGFDLSAGE
;
A
#
# COMPACT_ATOMS: atom_id res chain seq x y z
N MET A 1 12.62 -16.45 43.89
CA MET A 1 13.25 -15.44 43.03
C MET A 1 13.55 -15.98 41.62
N CYS A 2 14.37 -17.02 41.44
CA CYS A 2 14.79 -17.52 40.11
C CYS A 2 13.67 -17.99 39.15
N LEU A 3 12.57 -18.56 39.65
CA LEU A 3 11.49 -19.08 38.77
C LEU A 3 10.67 -17.94 38.15
N LEU A 4 10.36 -16.90 38.92
CA LEU A 4 9.65 -15.71 38.41
C LEU A 4 10.51 -14.95 37.40
N THR A 5 11.81 -14.79 37.63
CA THR A 5 12.72 -14.12 36.68
C THR A 5 12.79 -14.86 35.35
N ARG A 6 12.77 -16.20 35.36
CA ARG A 6 12.74 -17.03 34.14
C ARG A 6 11.41 -16.91 33.38
N ILE A 7 10.28 -16.85 34.10
CA ILE A 7 8.96 -16.64 33.49
C ILE A 7 8.87 -15.26 32.84
N PHE A 8 9.32 -14.21 33.52
CA PHE A 8 9.33 -12.84 32.98
C PHE A 8 10.28 -12.69 31.77
N ALA A 9 11.46 -13.31 31.81
CA ALA A 9 12.39 -13.30 30.69
C ALA A 9 11.83 -14.06 29.47
N GLY A 10 11.20 -15.22 29.69
CA GLY A 10 10.53 -15.99 28.63
C GLY A 10 9.35 -15.24 28.01
N ALA A 11 8.49 -14.65 28.83
CA ALA A 11 7.34 -13.86 28.37
C ALA A 11 7.77 -12.62 27.56
N SER A 12 8.87 -11.97 27.96
CA SER A 12 9.43 -10.83 27.20
C SER A 12 10.00 -11.27 25.84
N ALA A 13 10.69 -12.41 25.78
CA ALA A 13 11.21 -12.95 24.53
C ALA A 13 10.08 -13.35 23.55
N LEU A 14 8.99 -13.94 24.07
CA LEU A 14 7.79 -14.27 23.29
C LEU A 14 7.07 -13.02 22.77
N ALA A 15 6.97 -11.97 23.59
CA ALA A 15 6.35 -10.70 23.18
C ALA A 15 7.17 -9.98 22.09
N LEU A 16 8.50 -10.04 22.16
CA LEU A 16 9.38 -9.44 21.15
C LEU A 16 9.38 -10.22 19.82
N ALA A 17 9.26 -11.56 19.88
CA ALA A 17 9.16 -12.39 18.68
C ALA A 17 7.85 -12.16 17.90
N ALA A 18 6.77 -11.79 18.58
CA ALA A 18 5.49 -11.49 17.93
C ALA A 18 5.58 -10.26 17.00
N CYS A 19 6.35 -9.23 17.37
CA CYS A 19 6.55 -8.03 16.55
C CYS A 19 7.44 -8.25 15.32
N ALA A 20 8.18 -9.37 15.27
CA ALA A 20 9.04 -9.72 14.14
C ALA A 20 8.34 -10.61 13.11
N SER A 21 7.09 -11.02 13.36
CA SER A 21 6.36 -11.90 12.45
C SER A 21 5.77 -11.13 11.26
N THR A 22 6.04 -11.62 10.05
CA THR A 22 5.58 -11.04 8.77
C THR A 22 4.81 -12.08 7.96
N PRO A 23 3.66 -12.58 8.45
CA PRO A 23 3.01 -13.78 7.92
C PRO A 23 2.63 -13.69 6.44
N GLN A 24 2.29 -12.48 5.93
CA GLN A 24 2.00 -12.29 4.51
C GLN A 24 3.25 -12.36 3.65
N THR A 25 4.34 -11.70 4.05
CA THR A 25 5.63 -11.75 3.36
C THR A 25 6.18 -13.18 3.37
N ASP A 26 6.14 -13.86 4.51
CA ASP A 26 6.60 -15.24 4.65
C ASP A 26 5.79 -16.18 3.75
N ALA A 27 4.47 -16.00 3.67
CA ALA A 27 3.61 -16.79 2.79
C ALA A 27 3.95 -16.55 1.30
N VAL A 28 4.20 -15.30 0.90
CA VAL A 28 4.58 -14.94 -0.47
C VAL A 28 5.96 -15.50 -0.83
N LEU A 29 6.94 -15.41 0.06
CA LEU A 29 8.29 -15.94 -0.17
C LEU A 29 8.30 -17.48 -0.18
N ALA A 30 7.40 -18.12 0.57
CA ALA A 30 7.20 -19.57 0.55
C ALA A 30 6.42 -20.03 -0.69
N MET A 31 5.58 -19.16 -1.27
CA MET A 31 4.93 -19.43 -2.55
C MET A 31 5.99 -19.42 -3.66
N GLN A 32 6.07 -20.52 -4.42
CA GLN A 32 6.74 -20.49 -5.71
C GLN A 32 5.86 -19.68 -6.68
N ILE A 33 5.98 -18.36 -6.63
CA ILE A 33 5.31 -17.50 -7.61
C ILE A 33 6.09 -17.62 -8.92
N ASP A 34 5.46 -18.27 -9.90
CA ASP A 34 6.03 -18.40 -11.25
C ASP A 34 6.27 -17.01 -11.88
N GLY A 35 7.43 -16.82 -12.51
CA GLY A 35 7.78 -15.60 -13.24
C GLY A 35 9.01 -14.86 -12.69
N ALA A 36 9.12 -13.56 -13.03
CA ALA A 36 10.25 -12.75 -12.63
C ALA A 36 10.30 -12.55 -11.09
N PRO A 37 11.48 -12.71 -10.46
CA PRO A 37 11.64 -12.53 -9.01
C PRO A 37 11.64 -11.04 -8.61
N SER A 38 11.78 -10.13 -9.57
CA SER A 38 11.71 -8.69 -9.38
C SER A 38 11.06 -8.04 -10.61
N VAL A 39 10.25 -7.01 -10.37
CA VAL A 39 9.57 -6.19 -11.39
C VAL A 39 9.57 -4.75 -10.93
N GLU A 40 9.80 -3.80 -11.84
CA GLU A 40 9.60 -2.36 -11.60
C GLU A 40 8.95 -1.71 -12.83
N LEU A 41 7.84 -1.02 -12.61
CA LEU A 41 7.06 -0.30 -13.61
C LEU A 41 7.61 1.12 -13.78
N THR A 42 8.78 1.25 -14.39
CA THR A 42 9.53 2.51 -14.55
C THR A 42 8.80 3.59 -15.36
N ALA A 43 7.77 3.22 -16.13
CA ALA A 43 6.94 4.16 -16.89
C ALA A 43 5.86 4.85 -16.03
N VAL A 44 5.60 4.40 -14.80
CA VAL A 44 4.60 4.99 -13.92
C VAL A 44 5.13 6.32 -13.36
N PRO A 45 4.46 7.45 -13.62
CA PRO A 45 4.95 8.75 -13.19
C PRO A 45 4.81 8.94 -11.68
N PHE A 46 5.81 9.59 -11.09
CA PHE A 46 5.81 9.96 -9.69
C PHE A 46 5.39 11.41 -9.51
N PHE A 47 4.28 11.63 -8.80
CA PHE A 47 3.85 12.96 -8.39
C PHE A 47 4.19 13.16 -6.90
N PRO A 48 5.15 14.05 -6.57
CA PRO A 48 5.54 14.26 -5.18
C PRO A 48 4.35 14.83 -4.39
N GLN A 49 4.09 14.22 -3.23
CA GLN A 49 3.04 14.68 -2.33
C GLN A 49 3.45 15.98 -1.62
N THR A 50 2.50 16.92 -1.52
CA THR A 50 2.55 17.99 -0.51
C THR A 50 1.67 17.61 0.70
N ALA A 51 1.64 18.43 1.75
CA ALA A 51 0.86 18.12 2.94
C ALA A 51 -0.62 17.87 2.58
N TYR A 52 -1.20 16.79 3.12
CA TYR A 52 -2.61 16.39 2.94
C TYR A 52 -3.00 15.88 1.54
N GLN A 53 -2.04 15.59 0.67
CA GLN A 53 -2.29 15.19 -0.73
C GLN A 53 -1.97 13.73 -1.07
N CYS A 54 -1.81 12.82 -0.09
CA CYS A 54 -1.48 11.43 -0.39
C CYS A 54 -2.53 10.75 -1.30
N GLY A 55 -3.82 11.00 -1.08
CA GLY A 55 -4.93 10.51 -1.92
C GLY A 55 -4.92 11.11 -3.34
N PRO A 56 -4.96 12.45 -3.50
CA PRO A 56 -4.88 13.11 -4.80
C PRO A 56 -3.64 12.71 -5.62
N ALA A 57 -2.47 12.65 -4.98
CA ALA A 57 -1.22 12.28 -5.65
C ALA A 57 -1.25 10.81 -6.11
N ALA A 58 -1.68 9.88 -5.24
CA ALA A 58 -1.80 8.48 -5.61
C ALA A 58 -2.80 8.27 -6.77
N LEU A 59 -3.96 8.95 -6.73
CA LEU A 59 -4.93 8.85 -7.82
C LEU A 59 -4.39 9.47 -9.12
N SER A 60 -3.71 10.62 -9.05
CA SER A 60 -3.03 11.23 -10.20
C SER A 60 -2.03 10.26 -10.84
N THR A 61 -1.18 9.61 -10.04
CA THR A 61 -0.26 8.56 -10.52
C THR A 61 -0.99 7.43 -11.24
N MET A 62 -2.10 6.93 -10.68
CA MET A 62 -2.88 5.84 -11.27
C MET A 62 -3.54 6.25 -12.59
N LEU A 63 -4.11 7.46 -12.66
CA LEU A 63 -4.75 7.99 -13.86
C LEU A 63 -3.71 8.19 -14.98
N ALA A 64 -2.55 8.75 -14.65
CA ALA A 64 -1.48 8.96 -15.62
C ALA A 64 -0.92 7.63 -16.13
N ALA A 65 -0.76 6.62 -15.26
CA ALA A 65 -0.41 5.26 -15.69
C ALA A 65 -1.48 4.63 -16.61
N ALA A 66 -2.74 5.02 -16.48
CA ALA A 66 -3.85 4.61 -17.34
C ALA A 66 -4.03 5.50 -18.58
N GLY A 67 -3.14 6.47 -18.80
CA GLY A 67 -3.12 7.34 -19.98
C GLY A 67 -3.87 8.67 -19.86
N GLU A 68 -4.27 9.08 -18.65
CA GLU A 68 -4.86 10.41 -18.40
C GLU A 68 -4.00 11.23 -17.42
N ASP A 69 -3.36 12.27 -17.94
CA ASP A 69 -2.59 13.21 -17.13
C ASP A 69 -3.50 14.19 -16.39
N VAL A 70 -3.59 14.05 -15.07
CA VAL A 70 -4.33 14.96 -14.18
C VAL A 70 -3.40 15.37 -13.04
N ALA A 71 -3.27 16.67 -12.77
CA ALA A 71 -2.44 17.11 -11.66
C ALA A 71 -3.10 16.75 -10.31
N PRO A 72 -2.32 16.42 -9.25
CA PRO A 72 -2.87 16.17 -7.93
C PRO A 72 -3.76 17.30 -7.41
N ASP A 73 -3.39 18.56 -7.67
CA ASP A 73 -4.13 19.75 -7.24
C ASP A 73 -5.56 19.80 -7.82
N ASP A 74 -5.77 19.31 -9.05
CA ASP A 74 -7.08 19.26 -9.71
C ASP A 74 -8.01 18.19 -9.11
N LEU A 75 -7.44 17.25 -8.35
CA LEU A 75 -8.16 16.17 -7.68
C LEU A 75 -8.52 16.52 -6.24
N VAL A 76 -7.86 17.50 -5.61
CA VAL A 76 -8.03 17.83 -4.18
C VAL A 76 -9.51 18.06 -3.84
N SER A 77 -10.21 18.91 -4.58
CA SER A 77 -11.62 19.22 -4.30
C SER A 77 -12.57 18.04 -4.49
N GLN A 78 -12.12 16.95 -5.13
CA GLN A 78 -12.90 15.76 -5.43
C GLN A 78 -12.65 14.65 -4.42
N VAL A 79 -11.42 14.54 -3.90
CA VAL A 79 -11.03 13.39 -3.07
C VAL A 79 -10.61 13.74 -1.64
N TYR A 80 -10.29 15.00 -1.36
CA TYR A 80 -9.91 15.43 -0.03
C TYR A 80 -11.14 15.86 0.77
N LEU A 81 -11.25 15.33 1.99
CA LEU A 81 -12.31 15.65 2.94
C LEU A 81 -11.74 16.44 4.11
N PRO A 82 -11.95 17.77 4.18
CA PRO A 82 -11.39 18.61 5.24
C PRO A 82 -11.79 18.15 6.65
N GLY A 83 -13.04 17.73 6.84
CA GLY A 83 -13.51 17.22 8.14
C GLY A 83 -12.92 15.88 8.57
N ARG A 84 -12.18 15.20 7.68
CA ARG A 84 -11.43 13.98 7.96
C ARG A 84 -9.91 14.17 7.80
N GLU A 85 -9.49 15.38 7.48
CA GLU A 85 -8.10 15.77 7.20
C GLU A 85 -7.39 14.82 6.21
N GLY A 86 -8.13 14.23 5.26
CA GLY A 86 -7.60 13.22 4.36
C GLY A 86 -8.59 12.75 3.30
N SER A 87 -8.21 11.69 2.58
CA SER A 87 -9.03 11.09 1.51
C SER A 87 -9.56 9.73 1.90
N LEU A 88 -10.69 9.31 1.31
CA LEU A 88 -11.27 8.00 1.49
C LEU A 88 -11.25 7.21 0.18
N GLN A 89 -11.17 5.88 0.28
CA GLN A 89 -11.20 4.98 -0.87
C GLN A 89 -12.43 5.22 -1.75
N PHE A 90 -13.59 5.50 -1.16
CA PHE A 90 -14.81 5.81 -1.90
C PHE A 90 -14.71 7.07 -2.75
N GLU A 91 -14.08 8.13 -2.25
CA GLU A 91 -13.89 9.37 -3.02
C GLU A 91 -12.92 9.16 -4.17
N LEU A 92 -11.83 8.41 -3.95
CA LEU A 92 -10.89 8.05 -5.02
C LEU A 92 -11.60 7.25 -6.12
N MET A 93 -12.41 6.26 -5.73
CA MET A 93 -13.17 5.45 -6.68
C MET A 93 -14.21 6.28 -7.45
N ALA A 94 -14.88 7.24 -6.79
CA ALA A 94 -15.83 8.13 -7.42
C ALA A 94 -15.12 9.07 -8.42
N ALA A 95 -14.01 9.70 -8.03
CA ALA A 95 -13.23 10.59 -8.88
C ALA A 95 -12.64 9.89 -10.12
N ALA A 96 -12.22 8.62 -9.99
CA ALA A 96 -11.80 7.80 -11.12
C ALA A 96 -12.98 7.52 -12.08
N ARG A 97 -14.15 7.15 -11.54
CA ARG A 97 -15.36 6.89 -12.35
C ARG A 97 -15.86 8.13 -13.09
N LEU A 98 -15.77 9.31 -12.47
CA LEU A 98 -16.10 10.58 -13.13
C LEU A 98 -15.25 10.84 -14.39
N ARG A 99 -14.10 10.20 -14.50
CA ARG A 99 -13.18 10.27 -15.65
C ARG A 99 -13.29 9.08 -16.60
N GLY A 100 -14.29 8.21 -16.41
CA GLY A 100 -14.51 7.05 -17.28
C GLY A 100 -13.64 5.83 -16.95
N PHE A 101 -12.88 5.86 -15.85
CA PHE A 101 -12.14 4.69 -15.38
C PHE A 101 -12.99 3.82 -14.45
N VAL A 102 -12.72 2.51 -14.44
CA VAL A 102 -13.38 1.57 -13.54
C VAL A 102 -12.32 0.97 -12.60
N PRO A 103 -12.23 1.46 -11.35
CA PRO A 103 -11.33 0.88 -10.36
C PRO A 103 -11.72 -0.57 -10.07
N TYR A 104 -10.74 -1.47 -10.12
CA TYR A 104 -10.90 -2.86 -9.72
C TYR A 104 -10.38 -3.05 -8.29
N VAL A 105 -11.23 -3.55 -7.40
CA VAL A 105 -10.86 -3.78 -6.00
C VAL A 105 -10.25 -5.17 -5.87
N LEU A 106 -8.97 -5.21 -5.51
CA LEU A 106 -8.26 -6.47 -5.25
C LEU A 106 -8.68 -7.06 -3.92
N ALA A 107 -8.48 -8.37 -3.79
CA ALA A 107 -8.53 -9.00 -2.49
C ALA A 107 -7.38 -8.44 -1.61
N PRO A 108 -7.59 -8.17 -0.31
CA PRO A 108 -6.61 -7.52 0.55
C PRO A 108 -5.49 -8.48 0.99
N GLN A 109 -4.73 -8.97 0.02
CA GLN A 109 -3.61 -9.88 0.19
C GLN A 109 -2.42 -9.43 -0.67
N LEU A 110 -1.21 -9.65 -0.16
CA LEU A 110 0.02 -9.22 -0.83
C LEU A 110 0.21 -9.93 -2.19
N ASP A 111 -0.15 -11.20 -2.30
CA ASP A 111 -0.08 -11.97 -3.54
C ASP A 111 -0.91 -11.34 -4.68
N SER A 112 -2.09 -10.82 -4.36
CA SER A 112 -2.97 -10.13 -5.32
C SER A 112 -2.31 -8.87 -5.85
N VAL A 113 -1.63 -8.11 -4.99
CA VAL A 113 -0.87 -6.91 -5.40
C VAL A 113 0.30 -7.29 -6.31
N LEU A 114 1.11 -8.27 -5.92
CA LEU A 114 2.27 -8.71 -6.69
C LEU A 114 1.89 -9.32 -8.04
N HIS A 115 0.73 -9.98 -8.12
CA HIS A 115 0.19 -10.50 -9.37
C HIS A 115 -0.08 -9.38 -10.39
N GLU A 116 -0.79 -8.32 -9.96
CA GLU A 116 -1.10 -7.17 -10.81
C GLU A 116 0.15 -6.39 -11.24
N VAL A 117 1.07 -6.13 -10.30
CA VAL A 117 2.33 -5.43 -10.62
C VAL A 117 3.15 -6.23 -11.64
N ARG A 118 3.23 -7.55 -11.49
CA ARG A 118 3.89 -8.43 -12.46
C ARG A 118 3.18 -8.42 -13.82
N ALA A 119 1.87 -8.23 -13.85
CA ALA A 119 1.08 -8.09 -15.08
C ALA A 119 1.22 -6.71 -15.74
N GLY A 120 1.98 -5.79 -15.16
CA GLY A 120 2.19 -4.44 -15.70
C GLY A 120 1.25 -3.37 -15.13
N ASN A 121 0.43 -3.73 -14.13
CA ASN A 121 -0.57 -2.83 -13.55
C ASN A 121 -0.06 -2.27 -12.21
N PRO A 122 0.14 -0.95 -12.05
CA PRO A 122 0.41 -0.39 -10.73
C PRO A 122 -0.81 -0.56 -9.82
N VAL A 123 -0.58 -0.62 -8.51
CA VAL A 123 -1.64 -0.87 -7.53
C VAL A 123 -1.67 0.23 -6.49
N LEU A 124 -2.81 0.92 -6.38
CA LEU A 124 -3.06 1.87 -5.31
C LEU A 124 -3.46 1.14 -4.03
N VAL A 125 -2.72 1.39 -2.95
CA VAL A 125 -2.92 0.75 -1.66
C VAL A 125 -3.18 1.78 -0.57
N LEU A 126 -3.96 1.39 0.45
CA LEU A 126 -4.12 2.13 1.69
C LEU A 126 -3.33 1.40 2.80
N GLN A 127 -2.24 2.01 3.24
CA GLN A 127 -1.34 1.46 4.24
C GLN A 127 -1.57 2.11 5.60
N ASN A 128 -1.42 1.33 6.67
CA ASN A 128 -1.24 1.86 8.01
C ASN A 128 0.27 1.95 8.29
N LEU A 129 0.82 3.15 8.32
CA LEU A 129 2.22 3.40 8.67
C LEU A 129 2.46 3.45 10.20
N GLY A 130 1.39 3.38 10.99
CA GLY A 130 1.40 3.35 12.44
C GLY A 130 1.20 1.93 13.00
N LEU A 131 0.66 1.88 14.21
CA LEU A 131 0.29 0.63 14.88
C LEU A 131 -1.22 0.41 14.77
N ASP A 132 -1.70 -0.81 14.97
CA ASP A 132 -3.14 -1.11 14.89
C ASP A 132 -3.98 -0.28 15.88
N TRP A 133 -3.41 0.05 17.05
CA TRP A 133 -4.07 0.86 18.07
C TRP A 133 -3.83 2.38 17.92
N HIS A 134 -2.92 2.79 17.04
CA HIS A 134 -2.63 4.19 16.72
C HIS A 134 -2.29 4.33 15.23
N PRO A 135 -3.31 4.25 14.37
CA PRO A 135 -3.09 4.14 12.93
C PRO A 135 -2.64 5.47 12.33
N GLN A 136 -1.79 5.37 11.30
CA GLN A 136 -1.43 6.46 10.40
C GLN A 136 -1.70 6.03 8.96
N TRP A 137 -2.90 6.34 8.47
CA TRP A 137 -3.34 5.91 7.15
C TRP A 137 -2.65 6.72 6.04
N HIS A 138 -2.14 6.03 5.03
CA HIS A 138 -1.42 6.62 3.91
C HIS A 138 -1.75 5.91 2.61
N PHE A 139 -2.06 6.67 1.56
CA PHE A 139 -2.18 6.12 0.22
C PHE A 139 -0.80 6.04 -0.43
N ALA A 140 -0.52 4.93 -1.11
CA ALA A 140 0.68 4.74 -1.91
C ALA A 140 0.32 4.02 -3.21
N VAL A 141 1.24 4.06 -4.18
CA VAL A 141 1.15 3.27 -5.41
C VAL A 141 2.32 2.31 -5.45
N VAL A 142 2.01 1.01 -5.49
CA VAL A 142 3.00 -0.04 -5.68
C VAL A 142 3.35 -0.11 -7.15
N VAL A 143 4.63 0.10 -7.47
CA VAL A 143 5.16 0.08 -8.84
C VAL A 143 6.15 -1.07 -9.06
N GLY A 144 6.51 -1.82 -8.03
CA GLY A 144 7.49 -2.88 -8.14
C GLY A 144 7.65 -3.71 -6.88
N PHE A 145 8.48 -4.74 -6.99
CA PHE A 145 8.90 -5.61 -5.89
C PHE A 145 10.23 -6.30 -6.24
N ASP A 146 10.96 -6.76 -5.23
CA ASP A 146 12.10 -7.68 -5.33
C ASP A 146 11.99 -8.76 -4.25
N LEU A 147 11.58 -9.96 -4.65
CA LEU A 147 11.42 -11.10 -3.75
C LEU A 147 12.76 -11.62 -3.19
N SER A 148 13.88 -11.35 -3.88
CA SER A 148 15.21 -11.77 -3.42
C SER A 148 15.71 -10.86 -2.31
N ALA A 149 15.38 -9.57 -2.39
CA ALA A 149 15.67 -8.57 -1.37
C ALA A 149 14.62 -8.53 -0.23
N GLY A 150 13.40 -9.02 -0.50
CA GLY A 150 12.26 -8.90 0.41
C GLY A 150 11.62 -7.50 0.38
N GLU A 151 11.67 -6.84 -0.78
CA GLU A 151 11.22 -5.47 -1.04
C GLU A 151 9.96 -5.39 -1.89
#